data_AF-A0A7X7RLA7-F1
#
_entry.id   AF-A0A7X7RLA7-F1
#
_cell.length_a   1.000
_cell.length_b   1.000
_cell.length_c   1.000
_cell.angle_alpha   90.00
_cell.angle_beta   90.00
_cell.angle_gamma   90.00
#
_symmetry.space_group_name_H-M   'P 1'
#
loop_
_entity.id
_entity.type
_entity.pdbx_description
1 polymer ?
#
loop_
_entity_poly.entity_id
_entity_poly.type
_entity_poly.pdbx_seq_one_letter_code
_entity_poly.pdbx_strand_id
1 'polypeptide(L)'
;MKLKSIRIRHFKAVEDSGPIKFGALTAFVGYNGTGKSSVIEACEFFRDYALGGVESALNPWYQYDSILWQGAERRKSVAGPFYQRPLVIELAGKGEKTPWKAHLELGKLAAPLRAYEAGAVVVKRELLQVGGDRKIYRIEDRDRGRPRSGSQLFDQDSAVDFRDWLFLSLNPHEIGQPRRRPESKGDEPLLKTGGNLADILKTFLDRDPDGFDAMIDALQHIVPYAANVRPDITKDLVERRSLIQLTERFGSGRDVALPGWVLSGGTLRLLALLAALRNPAGPSVLFIEELENGLDPRAIGFVVEEIRSAVTAGDRQVILTTHSPYLLDKLSLGHIVTVERPDGGSPIFRRPTEEEELRQWATKFSPGSLYSMGMLRAKERRVR
;
A
#
# COMPACT_ATOMS: atom_id res chain seq x y z
N MET A 1 11.05 -6.28 -7.90
CA MET A 1 10.61 -7.38 -7.00
C MET A 1 9.08 -7.58 -7.10
N LYS A 2 8.53 -8.77 -6.81
CA LYS A 2 7.07 -9.01 -6.74
C LYS A 2 6.68 -9.72 -5.46
N LEU A 3 5.60 -9.28 -4.82
CA LEU A 3 4.96 -9.94 -3.68
C LEU A 3 4.00 -11.03 -4.19
N LYS A 4 4.09 -12.25 -3.65
CA LYS A 4 3.25 -13.40 -4.06
C LYS A 4 2.19 -13.75 -3.05
N SER A 5 2.47 -13.60 -1.76
CA SER A 5 1.47 -13.81 -0.72
C SER A 5 1.82 -13.13 0.58
N ILE A 6 0.79 -12.89 1.40
CA ILE A 6 0.90 -12.51 2.80
C ILE A 6 0.04 -13.45 3.65
N ARG A 7 0.48 -13.74 4.88
CA ARG A 7 -0.36 -14.23 5.97
C ARG A 7 -0.17 -13.32 7.18
N ILE A 8 -1.27 -12.91 7.76
CA ILE A 8 -1.32 -11.98 8.88
C ILE A 8 -1.98 -12.71 10.05
N ARG A 9 -1.37 -12.65 11.23
CA ARG A 9 -1.97 -13.15 12.48
C ARG A 9 -1.88 -12.10 13.57
N HIS A 10 -2.99 -11.96 14.29
CA HIS A 10 -3.14 -11.08 15.46
C HIS A 10 -2.85 -9.59 15.18
N PHE A 11 -3.30 -9.06 14.04
CA PHE A 11 -3.12 -7.68 13.62
C PHE A 11 -4.46 -6.99 13.37
N LYS A 12 -4.76 -5.91 14.10
CA LYS A 12 -5.99 -5.11 14.02
C LYS A 12 -7.28 -5.95 14.12
N ALA A 13 -7.99 -6.13 13.01
CA ALA A 13 -9.20 -6.96 12.98
C ALA A 13 -8.90 -8.45 12.73
N VAL A 14 -7.69 -8.77 12.26
CA VAL A 14 -7.29 -10.09 11.76
C VAL A 14 -6.75 -10.97 12.88
N GLU A 15 -7.45 -12.07 13.18
CA GLU A 15 -6.93 -13.15 14.03
C GLU A 15 -5.96 -14.03 13.23
N ASP A 16 -6.40 -14.56 12.08
CA ASP A 16 -5.59 -15.26 11.08
C ASP A 16 -6.23 -15.06 9.71
N SER A 17 -5.49 -14.49 8.77
CA SER A 17 -6.00 -14.27 7.41
C SER A 17 -5.97 -15.54 6.55
N GLY A 18 -5.24 -16.58 6.96
CA GLY A 18 -4.72 -17.58 6.02
C GLY A 18 -3.79 -16.97 4.96
N PRO A 19 -3.28 -17.76 4.01
CA PRO A 19 -2.43 -17.24 2.94
C PRO A 19 -3.26 -16.47 1.90
N ILE A 20 -3.10 -15.16 1.84
CA ILE A 20 -3.67 -14.31 0.79
C ILE A 20 -2.66 -14.24 -0.36
N LYS A 21 -3.04 -14.71 -1.55
CA LYS A 21 -2.19 -14.66 -2.75
C LYS A 21 -2.40 -13.35 -3.51
N PHE A 22 -1.33 -12.83 -4.09
CA PHE A 22 -1.35 -11.64 -4.95
C PHE A 22 -1.04 -11.99 -6.41
N GLY A 23 -1.80 -11.37 -7.32
CA GLY A 23 -1.52 -11.33 -8.76
C GLY A 23 -0.70 -10.09 -9.14
N ALA A 24 -0.54 -9.87 -10.45
CA ALA A 24 0.06 -8.63 -10.95
C ALA A 24 -0.82 -7.41 -10.64
N LEU A 25 -2.14 -7.60 -10.72
CA LEU A 25 -3.18 -6.72 -10.18
C LEU A 25 -4.01 -7.50 -9.16
N THR A 26 -4.25 -6.93 -7.99
CA THR A 26 -5.17 -7.48 -6.97
C THR A 26 -6.00 -6.38 -6.34
N ALA A 27 -7.32 -6.54 -6.35
CA ALA A 27 -8.28 -5.62 -5.77
C ALA A 27 -9.04 -6.28 -4.61
N PHE A 28 -8.95 -5.68 -3.43
CA PHE A 28 -9.74 -6.08 -2.27
C PHE A 28 -11.07 -5.34 -2.25
N VAL A 29 -12.17 -6.06 -2.05
CA VAL A 29 -13.51 -5.49 -1.99
C VAL A 29 -14.37 -6.08 -0.88
N GLY A 30 -15.24 -5.26 -0.29
CA GLY A 30 -16.04 -5.59 0.89
C GLY A 30 -16.47 -4.33 1.64
N TYR A 31 -17.38 -4.47 2.60
CA TYR A 31 -17.94 -3.32 3.34
C TYR A 31 -16.91 -2.55 4.19
N ASN A 32 -17.34 -1.40 4.71
CA ASN A 32 -16.53 -0.60 5.63
C ASN A 32 -16.24 -1.43 6.89
N GLY A 33 -15.00 -1.37 7.37
CA GLY A 33 -14.59 -2.09 8.59
C GLY A 33 -14.39 -3.61 8.44
N THR A 34 -14.47 -4.18 7.23
CA THR A 34 -14.27 -5.63 7.03
C THR A 34 -12.81 -6.08 7.09
N GLY A 35 -11.83 -5.16 7.10
CA GLY A 35 -10.40 -5.50 7.22
C GLY A 35 -9.58 -5.39 5.91
N LYS A 36 -10.12 -4.78 4.85
CA LYS A 36 -9.39 -4.53 3.59
C LYS A 36 -8.09 -3.76 3.81
N SER A 37 -8.18 -2.59 4.46
CA SER A 37 -7.01 -1.75 4.77
C SER A 37 -6.01 -2.47 5.65
N SER A 38 -6.44 -3.40 6.51
CA SER A 38 -5.53 -4.17 7.38
C SER A 38 -4.50 -4.98 6.60
N VAL A 39 -4.79 -5.37 5.36
CA VAL A 39 -3.79 -6.05 4.50
C VAL A 39 -2.72 -5.08 4.02
N ILE A 40 -3.13 -3.89 3.55
CA ILE A 40 -2.20 -2.85 3.10
C ILE A 40 -1.36 -2.34 4.27
N GLU A 41 -1.99 -2.05 5.40
CA GLU A 41 -1.34 -1.60 6.63
C GLU A 41 -0.36 -2.64 7.19
N ALA A 42 -0.64 -3.95 7.07
CA ALA A 42 0.32 -4.99 7.47
C ALA A 42 1.54 -5.03 6.54
N CYS A 43 1.35 -4.82 5.23
CA CYS A 43 2.46 -4.70 4.29
C CYS A 43 3.30 -3.45 4.58
N GLU A 44 2.65 -2.33 4.90
CA GLU A 44 3.31 -1.06 5.26
C GLU A 44 4.11 -1.20 6.56
N PHE A 45 3.49 -1.78 7.58
CA PHE A 45 4.13 -2.09 8.85
C PHE A 45 5.38 -2.95 8.66
N PHE A 46 5.29 -4.00 7.83
CA PHE A 46 6.43 -4.86 7.53
C PHE A 46 7.55 -4.08 6.83
N ARG A 47 7.22 -3.23 5.84
CA ARG A 47 8.20 -2.38 5.16
C ARG A 47 8.90 -1.46 6.15
N ASP A 48 8.16 -0.74 7.00
CA ASP A 48 8.73 0.19 7.96
C ASP A 48 9.61 -0.51 8.99
N TYR A 49 9.20 -1.71 9.39
CA TYR A 49 10.02 -2.58 10.20
C TYR A 49 11.32 -2.97 9.50
N ALA A 50 11.23 -3.40 8.24
CA ALA A 50 12.40 -3.81 7.47
C ALA A 50 13.41 -2.69 7.30
N LEU A 51 12.96 -1.44 7.11
CA LEU A 51 13.81 -0.28 6.85
C LEU A 51 14.32 0.44 8.11
N GLY A 52 13.58 0.40 9.22
CA GLY A 52 13.88 1.20 10.42
C GLY A 52 13.64 0.49 11.75
N GLY A 53 13.37 -0.82 11.75
CA GLY A 53 13.12 -1.62 12.94
C GLY A 53 11.79 -1.33 13.64
N VAL A 54 11.66 -1.83 14.87
CA VAL A 54 10.40 -1.79 15.64
C VAL A 54 9.88 -0.36 15.87
N GLU A 55 10.78 0.58 16.17
CA GLU A 55 10.41 1.97 16.46
C GLU A 55 9.81 2.65 15.22
N SER A 56 10.46 2.51 14.06
CA SER A 56 9.94 3.04 12.79
C SER A 56 8.58 2.44 12.45
N ALA A 57 8.41 1.13 12.62
CA ALA A 57 7.16 0.44 12.33
C ALA A 57 6.01 0.84 13.26
N LEU A 58 6.29 1.20 14.51
CA LEU A 58 5.29 1.56 15.51
C LEU A 58 4.97 3.06 15.55
N ASN A 59 5.86 3.91 15.04
CA ASN A 59 5.69 5.36 15.08
C ASN A 59 4.32 5.84 14.53
N PRO A 60 3.78 5.32 13.40
CA PRO A 60 2.47 5.72 12.92
C PRO A 60 1.29 5.29 13.82
N TRP A 61 1.51 4.33 14.72
CA TRP A 61 0.47 3.66 15.49
C TRP A 61 0.44 4.06 16.97
N TYR A 62 1.36 4.92 17.39
CA TYR A 62 1.64 5.35 18.76
C TYR A 62 2.09 4.23 19.72
N GLN A 63 1.35 3.12 19.79
CA GLN A 63 1.60 2.01 20.70
C GLN A 63 1.35 0.66 20.03
N TYR A 64 2.12 -0.36 20.42
CA TYR A 64 1.96 -1.73 19.95
C TYR A 64 0.57 -2.31 20.24
N ASP A 65 -0.06 -1.94 21.35
CA ASP A 65 -1.39 -2.46 21.70
C ASP A 65 -2.50 -1.95 20.75
N SER A 66 -2.26 -0.84 20.05
CA SER A 66 -3.19 -0.27 19.06
C SER A 66 -3.29 -1.13 17.80
N ILE A 67 -2.25 -1.91 17.48
CA ILE A 67 -2.18 -2.73 16.26
C ILE A 67 -2.45 -4.21 16.51
N LEU A 68 -2.61 -4.62 17.76
CA LEU A 68 -2.94 -6.00 18.10
C LEU A 68 -4.40 -6.32 17.77
N TRP A 69 -4.66 -7.61 17.59
CA TRP A 69 -6.02 -8.10 17.44
C TRP A 69 -6.85 -7.82 18.68
N GLN A 70 -7.88 -6.98 18.52
CA GLN A 70 -8.69 -6.47 19.64
C GLN A 70 -9.61 -7.52 20.27
N GLY A 71 -9.87 -8.63 19.57
CA GLY A 71 -10.63 -9.76 20.12
C GLY A 71 -9.81 -10.68 21.03
N ALA A 72 -8.50 -10.44 21.19
CA ALA A 72 -7.66 -11.27 22.05
C ALA A 72 -8.03 -11.09 23.53
N GLU A 73 -8.22 -12.21 24.26
CA GLU A 73 -8.39 -12.18 25.70
C GLU A 73 -7.19 -11.52 26.40
N ARG A 74 -7.47 -10.49 27.20
CA ARG A 74 -6.46 -9.84 28.04
C ARG A 74 -6.27 -10.67 29.31
N ARG A 75 -5.08 -11.26 29.50
CA ARG A 75 -4.74 -11.91 30.78
C ARG A 75 -4.05 -10.94 31.71
N LYS A 76 -4.38 -10.99 33.00
CA LYS A 76 -3.67 -10.24 34.04
C LYS A 76 -2.29 -10.87 34.26
N SER A 77 -1.25 -10.04 34.27
CA SER A 77 0.10 -10.42 34.71
C SER A 77 0.58 -9.46 35.80
N VAL A 78 1.67 -9.82 36.49
CA VAL A 78 2.31 -8.98 37.52
C VAL A 78 2.78 -7.63 36.95
N ALA A 79 3.04 -7.55 35.64
CA ALA A 79 3.43 -6.33 34.93
C ALA A 79 2.24 -5.60 34.24
N GLY A 80 0.99 -5.98 34.54
CA GLY A 80 -0.22 -5.44 33.90
C GLY A 80 -0.88 -6.41 32.89
N PRO A 81 -1.94 -5.98 32.19
CA PRO A 81 -2.61 -6.81 31.19
C PRO A 81 -1.65 -7.15 30.03
N PHE A 82 -1.58 -8.44 29.67
CA PHE A 82 -0.66 -8.96 28.65
C PHE A 82 -1.43 -9.68 27.54
N TYR A 83 -1.06 -9.39 26.29
CA TYR A 83 -1.54 -10.12 25.12
C TYR A 83 -0.65 -11.34 24.87
N GLN A 84 -1.20 -12.55 25.05
CA GLN A 84 -0.41 -13.77 24.89
C GLN A 84 0.01 -14.04 23.45
N ARG A 85 -0.76 -13.55 22.47
CA ARG A 85 -0.56 -13.93 21.08
C ARG A 85 0.30 -12.90 20.34
N PRO A 86 1.48 -13.29 19.83
CA PRO A 86 2.35 -12.38 19.09
C PRO A 86 1.72 -12.00 17.75
N LEU A 87 1.99 -10.78 17.31
CA LEU A 87 1.72 -10.34 15.94
C LEU A 87 2.65 -11.13 15.02
N VAL A 88 2.09 -11.71 13.96
CA VAL A 88 2.89 -12.43 12.95
C VAL A 88 2.54 -11.94 11.56
N ILE A 89 3.55 -11.58 10.79
CA ILE A 89 3.43 -11.28 9.36
C ILE A 89 4.39 -12.17 8.60
N GLU A 90 3.84 -12.91 7.64
CA GLU A 90 4.58 -13.81 6.77
C GLU A 90 4.39 -13.37 5.33
N LEU A 91 5.49 -13.08 4.65
CA LEU A 91 5.49 -12.66 3.25
C LEU A 91 6.23 -13.71 2.42
N ALA A 92 5.77 -13.90 1.20
CA ALA A 92 6.52 -14.63 0.19
C ALA A 92 6.46 -13.88 -1.13
N GLY A 93 7.55 -13.90 -1.86
CA GLY A 93 7.65 -13.20 -3.13
C GLY A 93 8.73 -13.77 -4.03
N LYS A 94 9.00 -13.04 -5.10
CA LYS A 94 10.06 -13.34 -6.06
C LYS A 94 10.86 -12.06 -6.31
N GLY A 95 12.18 -12.13 -6.11
CA GLY A 95 13.12 -11.15 -6.65
C GLY A 95 13.22 -11.29 -8.17
N GLU A 96 14.27 -10.76 -8.78
CA GLU A 96 14.47 -10.91 -10.23
C GLU A 96 14.57 -12.39 -10.64
N LYS A 97 15.36 -13.18 -9.90
CA LYS A 97 15.61 -14.59 -10.23
C LYS A 97 15.38 -15.55 -9.07
N THR A 98 15.31 -15.05 -7.84
CA THR A 98 15.28 -15.89 -6.61
C THR A 98 13.97 -15.73 -5.85
N PRO A 99 13.29 -16.82 -5.47
CA PRO A 99 12.15 -16.75 -4.57
C PRO A 99 12.63 -16.33 -3.18
N TRP A 100 11.78 -15.62 -2.44
CA TRP A 100 12.07 -15.25 -1.06
C TRP A 100 10.87 -15.46 -0.15
N LYS A 101 11.15 -15.71 1.13
CA LYS A 101 10.17 -15.79 2.21
C LYS A 101 10.68 -14.99 3.39
N ALA A 102 9.80 -14.20 3.98
CA ALA A 102 10.08 -13.41 5.16
C ALA A 102 9.04 -13.70 6.24
N HIS A 103 9.48 -13.72 7.49
CA HIS A 103 8.63 -13.95 8.65
C HIS A 103 9.07 -12.99 9.75
N LEU A 104 8.12 -12.24 10.29
CA LEU A 104 8.28 -11.35 11.43
C LEU A 104 7.30 -11.76 12.52
N GLU A 105 7.83 -11.98 13.72
CA GLU A 105 7.07 -12.24 14.93
C GLU A 105 7.43 -11.20 15.99
N LEU A 106 6.46 -10.34 16.33
CA LEU A 106 6.58 -9.34 17.39
C LEU A 106 5.70 -9.72 18.58
N GLY A 107 6.16 -9.44 19.78
CA GLY A 107 5.36 -9.63 20.98
C GLY A 107 5.92 -8.90 22.18
N LYS A 108 5.13 -8.83 23.24
CA LYS A 108 5.64 -8.35 24.54
C LYS A 108 6.38 -9.46 25.28
N LEU A 109 7.29 -9.09 26.18
CA LEU A 109 7.94 -10.03 27.09
C LEU A 109 7.08 -10.29 28.33
N ALA A 110 6.86 -11.55 28.67
CA ALA A 110 6.11 -11.92 29.88
C ALA A 110 6.95 -11.79 31.17
N ALA A 111 8.25 -11.98 31.05
CA ALA A 111 9.24 -11.84 32.11
C ALA A 111 10.42 -11.04 31.58
N PRO A 112 11.16 -10.31 32.44
CA PRO A 112 12.30 -9.54 32.00
C PRO A 112 13.42 -10.44 31.44
N LEU A 113 14.16 -9.92 30.46
CA LEU A 113 15.40 -10.49 29.94
C LEU A 113 16.55 -9.51 30.24
N ARG A 114 17.81 -9.94 30.15
CA ARG A 114 18.99 -9.13 30.57
C ARG A 114 18.99 -7.68 30.05
N ALA A 115 18.44 -7.43 28.86
CA ALA A 115 18.40 -6.11 28.22
C ALA A 115 16.99 -5.51 28.12
N TYR A 116 15.97 -6.17 28.66
CA TYR A 116 14.57 -5.78 28.47
C TYR A 116 13.73 -5.99 29.73
N GLU A 117 12.91 -5.00 30.03
CA GLU A 117 11.93 -5.10 31.11
C GLU A 117 10.73 -5.97 30.72
N ALA A 118 10.00 -6.45 31.72
CA ALA A 118 8.71 -7.11 31.47
C ALA A 118 7.75 -6.15 30.76
N GLY A 119 7.00 -6.65 29.78
CA GLY A 119 6.09 -5.85 28.97
C GLY A 119 6.74 -5.12 27.79
N ALA A 120 8.08 -5.10 27.68
CA ALA A 120 8.78 -4.54 26.53
C ALA A 120 8.37 -5.24 25.23
N VAL A 121 8.16 -4.46 24.16
CA VAL A 121 7.88 -4.98 22.82
C VAL A 121 9.19 -5.42 22.20
N VAL A 122 9.25 -6.67 21.77
CA VAL A 122 10.45 -7.29 21.23
C VAL A 122 10.17 -8.10 19.98
N VAL A 123 11.21 -8.23 19.17
CA VAL A 123 11.28 -9.16 18.06
C VAL A 123 11.50 -10.55 18.62
N LYS A 124 10.45 -11.38 18.62
CA LYS A 124 10.55 -12.77 19.08
C LYS A 124 11.27 -13.63 18.06
N ARG A 125 10.97 -13.43 16.78
CA ARG A 125 11.57 -14.16 15.68
C ARG A 125 11.56 -13.35 14.38
N GLU A 126 12.67 -13.43 13.65
CA GLU A 126 12.74 -13.06 12.23
C GLU A 126 13.26 -14.24 11.43
N LEU A 127 12.80 -14.37 10.20
CA LEU A 127 13.40 -15.28 9.23
C LEU A 127 13.35 -14.63 7.86
N LEU A 128 14.49 -14.68 7.17
CA LEU A 128 14.60 -14.33 5.76
C LEU A 128 15.21 -15.54 5.02
N GLN A 129 14.47 -16.07 4.05
CA GLN A 129 14.94 -17.09 3.14
C GLN A 129 14.96 -16.52 1.72
N VAL A 130 16.09 -16.64 1.02
CA VAL A 130 16.25 -16.21 -0.37
C VAL A 130 16.90 -17.35 -1.15
N GLY A 131 16.14 -17.96 -2.06
CA GLY A 131 16.56 -19.22 -2.70
C GLY A 131 16.83 -20.32 -1.67
N GLY A 132 18.05 -20.87 -1.71
CA GLY A 132 18.52 -21.86 -0.73
C GLY A 132 19.03 -21.25 0.58
N ASP A 133 19.40 -19.97 0.58
CA ASP A 133 20.00 -19.31 1.73
C ASP A 133 18.92 -18.94 2.76
N ARG A 134 19.19 -19.24 4.03
CA ARG A 134 18.24 -19.04 5.13
C ARG A 134 18.92 -18.42 6.33
N LYS A 135 18.46 -17.23 6.71
CA LYS A 135 18.85 -16.52 7.94
C LYS A 135 17.68 -16.53 8.91
N ILE A 136 17.96 -16.77 10.19
CA ILE A 136 16.97 -16.81 11.27
C ILE A 136 17.54 -16.06 12.46
N TYR A 137 16.68 -15.27 13.11
CA TYR A 137 16.94 -14.66 14.39
C TYR A 137 15.83 -15.07 15.36
N ARG A 138 16.21 -15.41 16.60
CA ARG A 138 15.29 -15.57 17.73
C ARG A 138 15.87 -14.85 18.94
N ILE A 139 14.99 -14.25 19.73
CA ILE A 139 15.42 -13.53 20.93
C ILE A 139 16.12 -14.44 21.95
N GLU A 140 15.72 -15.70 22.02
CA GLU A 140 16.32 -16.72 22.90
C GLU A 140 17.79 -17.02 22.55
N ASP A 141 18.23 -16.75 21.31
CA ASP A 141 19.60 -17.02 20.86
C ASP A 141 20.62 -15.96 21.36
N ARG A 142 20.17 -14.80 21.89
CA ARG A 142 21.01 -13.62 22.18
C ARG A 142 21.14 -13.19 23.64
N ASP A 143 20.91 -14.08 24.61
CA ASP A 143 21.19 -13.81 26.05
C ASP A 143 22.68 -13.55 26.41
N ARG A 144 23.56 -13.30 25.43
CA ARG A 144 24.96 -12.86 25.59
C ARG A 144 25.29 -11.45 25.08
N GLY A 145 24.37 -10.69 24.47
CA GLY A 145 24.71 -9.34 24.00
C GLY A 145 23.51 -8.47 23.65
N ARG A 146 23.56 -7.19 24.02
CA ARG A 146 22.47 -6.22 23.85
C ARG A 146 21.90 -6.24 22.41
N PRO A 147 20.58 -6.07 22.25
CA PRO A 147 19.96 -5.87 20.95
C PRO A 147 20.48 -4.56 20.35
N ARG A 148 21.03 -4.62 19.14
CA ARG A 148 21.23 -3.40 18.35
C ARG A 148 19.85 -2.95 17.89
N SER A 149 19.55 -1.66 18.09
CA SER A 149 18.47 -0.97 17.41
C SER A 149 18.68 -1.13 15.89
N GLY A 150 17.73 -1.76 15.19
CA GLY A 150 17.80 -2.06 13.74
C GLY A 150 17.07 -3.36 13.36
N SER A 151 16.59 -3.46 12.11
CA SER A 151 16.13 -4.73 11.53
C SER A 151 17.35 -5.64 11.35
N GLN A 152 17.39 -6.82 11.97
CA GLN A 152 18.63 -7.60 11.95
C GLN A 152 18.80 -8.41 10.66
N LEU A 153 17.70 -8.78 10.02
CA LEU A 153 17.71 -9.63 8.82
C LEU A 153 17.26 -8.93 7.53
N PHE A 154 16.45 -7.87 7.66
CA PHE A 154 15.83 -7.18 6.53
C PHE A 154 16.46 -5.82 6.22
N ASP A 155 17.60 -5.52 6.85
CA ASP A 155 18.37 -4.29 6.61
C ASP A 155 18.82 -4.19 5.14
N GLN A 156 19.32 -3.01 4.80
CA GLN A 156 19.66 -2.50 3.48
C GLN A 156 20.56 -3.40 2.61
N ASP A 157 21.35 -4.28 3.22
CA ASP A 157 22.24 -5.23 2.54
C ASP A 157 21.59 -6.61 2.28
N SER A 158 20.29 -6.75 2.55
CA SER A 158 19.57 -7.99 2.26
C SER A 158 19.29 -8.13 0.76
N ALA A 159 19.25 -9.37 0.25
CA ALA A 159 18.97 -9.65 -1.17
C ALA A 159 17.53 -9.31 -1.61
N VAL A 160 16.73 -8.69 -0.73
CA VAL A 160 15.32 -8.36 -0.90
C VAL A 160 15.13 -6.91 -0.46
N ASP A 161 14.95 -5.99 -1.40
CA ASP A 161 14.76 -4.58 -1.08
C ASP A 161 13.26 -4.23 -1.02
N PHE A 162 12.84 -3.66 0.11
CA PHE A 162 11.47 -3.20 0.36
C PHE A 162 11.30 -1.68 0.12
N ARG A 163 12.36 -0.92 -0.17
CA ARG A 163 12.32 0.54 -0.38
C ARG A 163 11.39 0.95 -1.53
N ASP A 164 11.34 0.12 -2.57
CA ASP A 164 10.55 0.40 -3.78
C ASP A 164 9.06 0.07 -3.61
N TRP A 165 8.57 -0.14 -2.39
CA TRP A 165 7.15 -0.30 -2.10
C TRP A 165 6.52 1.05 -1.77
N LEU A 166 5.54 1.44 -2.58
CA LEU A 166 4.82 2.69 -2.41
C LEU A 166 3.40 2.43 -1.93
N PHE A 167 3.00 3.15 -0.89
CA PHE A 167 1.68 3.09 -0.30
C PHE A 167 1.00 4.43 -0.53
N LEU A 168 -0.09 4.47 -1.27
CA LEU A 168 -0.82 5.69 -1.60
C LEU A 168 -2.13 5.77 -0.82
N SER A 169 -2.27 6.89 -0.11
CA SER A 169 -3.50 7.40 0.49
C SER A 169 -3.54 8.90 0.20
N LEU A 170 -3.93 9.22 -1.05
CA LEU A 170 -3.72 10.54 -1.64
C LEU A 170 -4.59 11.61 -0.98
N ASN A 171 -3.94 12.70 -0.57
CA ASN A 171 -4.58 13.88 -0.01
C ASN A 171 -4.44 15.05 -1.00
N PRO A 172 -5.50 15.41 -1.76
CA PRO A 172 -5.42 16.47 -2.75
C PRO A 172 -5.03 17.83 -2.17
N HIS A 173 -5.39 18.09 -0.91
CA HIS A 173 -5.00 19.34 -0.26
C HIS A 173 -3.47 19.40 -0.15
N GLU A 174 -2.83 18.37 0.39
CA GLU A 174 -1.36 18.32 0.50
C GLU A 174 -0.66 18.33 -0.87
N ILE A 175 -1.21 17.64 -1.88
CA ILE A 175 -0.65 17.61 -3.23
C ILE A 175 -0.61 19.02 -3.86
N GLY A 176 -1.66 19.82 -3.65
CA GLY A 176 -1.79 21.14 -4.25
C GLY A 176 -0.97 22.23 -3.55
N GLN A 177 -0.57 22.03 -2.28
CA GLN A 177 0.14 23.04 -1.50
C GLN A 177 1.63 23.13 -1.87
N PRO A 178 2.24 24.34 -1.80
CA PRO A 178 3.68 24.49 -1.94
C PRO A 178 4.41 23.74 -0.82
N ARG A 179 5.38 22.91 -1.18
CA ARG A 179 6.22 22.21 -0.21
C ARG A 179 7.63 22.78 -0.21
N ARG A 180 8.24 22.91 0.98
CA ARG A 180 9.67 23.23 1.08
C ARG A 180 10.49 22.12 0.45
N ARG A 181 11.35 22.50 -0.48
CA ARG A 181 12.24 21.54 -1.14
C ARG A 181 13.44 21.26 -0.23
N PRO A 182 13.74 19.99 0.09
CA PRO A 182 14.96 19.66 0.81
C PRO A 182 16.19 20.09 0.00
N GLU A 183 17.29 20.46 0.67
CA GLU A 183 18.56 20.78 -0.01
C GLU A 183 19.16 19.57 -0.74
N SER A 184 18.83 18.35 -0.29
CA SER A 184 19.23 17.10 -0.95
C SER A 184 18.50 16.93 -2.28
N LYS A 185 19.27 16.71 -3.36
CA LYS A 185 18.74 16.50 -4.71
C LYS A 185 18.00 15.15 -4.80
N GLY A 186 16.69 15.21 -5.07
CA GLY A 186 16.07 14.52 -6.22
C GLY A 186 15.77 13.03 -6.15
N ASP A 187 15.96 12.35 -5.02
CA ASP A 187 15.69 10.90 -4.91
C ASP A 187 14.67 10.51 -3.83
N GLU A 188 13.93 11.48 -3.27
CA GLU A 188 12.82 11.15 -2.37
C GLU A 188 11.71 10.43 -3.16
N PRO A 189 11.22 9.26 -2.73
CA PRO A 189 10.08 8.62 -3.36
C PRO A 189 8.81 9.47 -3.17
N LEU A 190 7.79 9.24 -4.01
CA LEU A 190 6.49 9.88 -3.84
C LEU A 190 5.96 9.57 -2.43
N LEU A 191 5.55 10.60 -1.70
CA LEU A 191 4.96 10.41 -0.38
C LEU A 191 3.60 9.73 -0.47
N LYS A 192 3.22 9.07 0.62
CA LYS A 192 1.91 8.42 0.77
C LYS A 192 0.73 9.33 0.46
N THR A 193 0.81 10.58 0.90
CA THR A 193 -0.23 11.60 0.66
C THR A 193 -0.13 12.27 -0.70
N GLY A 194 1.01 12.10 -1.39
CA GLY A 194 1.36 12.80 -2.62
C GLY A 194 1.89 14.23 -2.42
N GLY A 195 2.15 14.68 -1.18
CA GLY A 195 2.55 16.07 -0.90
C GLY A 195 3.88 16.54 -1.51
N ASN A 196 4.76 15.65 -2.01
CA ASN A 196 5.94 16.02 -2.82
C ASN A 196 5.74 15.82 -4.34
N LEU A 197 4.50 15.72 -4.83
CA LEU A 197 4.27 15.43 -6.25
C LEU A 197 4.97 16.44 -7.17
N ALA A 198 5.05 17.72 -6.81
CA ALA A 198 5.80 18.71 -7.58
C ALA A 198 7.29 18.33 -7.78
N ASP A 199 7.95 17.82 -6.74
CA ASP A 199 9.35 17.38 -6.80
C ASP A 199 9.52 16.09 -7.63
N ILE A 200 8.56 15.17 -7.52
CA ILE A 200 8.52 13.94 -8.31
C ILE A 200 8.34 14.26 -9.79
N LEU A 201 7.41 15.16 -10.12
CA LEU A 201 7.18 15.63 -11.49
C LEU A 201 8.41 16.34 -12.04
N LYS A 202 9.12 17.13 -11.22
CA LYS A 202 10.37 17.80 -11.65
C LYS A 202 11.45 16.77 -11.97
N THR A 203 11.60 15.78 -11.09
CA THR A 203 12.58 14.71 -11.28
C THR A 203 12.25 13.85 -12.49
N PHE A 204 10.97 13.55 -12.71
CA PHE A 204 10.51 12.81 -13.88
C PHE A 204 10.79 13.61 -15.17
N LEU A 205 10.40 14.89 -15.23
CA LEU A 205 10.69 15.77 -16.36
C LEU A 205 12.20 15.90 -16.65
N ASP A 206 13.04 15.95 -15.62
CA ASP A 206 14.50 16.08 -15.79
C ASP A 206 15.16 14.78 -16.30
N ARG A 207 14.59 13.61 -15.98
CA ARG A 207 15.15 12.30 -16.33
C ARG A 207 14.61 11.75 -17.65
N ASP A 208 13.32 11.96 -17.89
CA ASP A 208 12.58 11.41 -19.02
C ASP A 208 11.53 12.42 -19.51
N PRO A 209 11.95 13.44 -20.28
CA PRO A 209 11.05 14.46 -20.81
C PRO A 209 9.94 13.89 -21.70
N ASP A 210 10.27 12.89 -22.53
CA ASP A 210 9.33 12.27 -23.45
C ASP A 210 8.26 11.47 -22.69
N GLY A 211 8.66 10.69 -21.68
CA GLY A 211 7.74 9.98 -20.80
C GLY A 211 6.88 10.93 -19.96
N PHE A 212 7.45 12.08 -19.54
CA PHE A 212 6.69 13.13 -18.86
C PHE A 212 5.63 13.74 -19.78
N ASP A 213 5.99 14.15 -21.01
CA ASP A 213 5.03 14.73 -21.95
C ASP A 213 3.93 13.71 -22.32
N ALA A 214 4.29 12.43 -22.53
CA ALA A 214 3.30 11.37 -22.74
C ALA A 214 2.36 11.14 -21.53
N MET A 215 2.84 11.37 -20.31
CA MET A 215 2.00 11.34 -19.11
C MET A 215 1.04 12.55 -19.06
N ILE A 216 1.48 13.74 -19.47
CA ILE A 216 0.62 14.92 -19.56
C ILE A 216 -0.44 14.74 -20.66
N ASP A 217 -0.09 14.17 -21.81
CA ASP A 217 -1.05 13.83 -22.87
C ASP A 217 -2.12 12.86 -22.37
N ALA A 218 -1.71 11.88 -21.56
CA ALA A 218 -2.62 10.92 -20.93
C ALA A 218 -3.57 11.60 -19.93
N LEU A 219 -3.08 12.56 -19.14
CA LEU A 219 -3.92 13.38 -18.26
C LEU A 219 -4.96 14.19 -19.05
N GLN A 220 -4.55 14.80 -20.16
CA GLN A 220 -5.41 15.64 -21.01
C GLN A 220 -6.57 14.87 -21.63
N HIS A 221 -6.43 13.56 -21.82
CA HIS A 221 -7.54 12.73 -22.28
C HIS A 221 -8.76 12.76 -21.33
N ILE A 222 -8.51 12.86 -20.02
CA ILE A 222 -9.57 12.93 -18.99
C ILE A 222 -9.86 14.36 -18.56
N VAL A 223 -8.86 15.23 -18.63
CA VAL A 223 -8.93 16.63 -18.19
C VAL A 223 -8.58 17.56 -19.36
N PRO A 224 -9.45 17.73 -20.38
CA PRO A 224 -9.09 18.43 -21.62
C PRO A 224 -8.71 19.90 -21.44
N TYR A 225 -9.19 20.53 -20.36
CA TYR A 225 -8.85 21.92 -20.04
C TYR A 225 -7.40 22.07 -19.55
N ALA A 226 -6.74 20.99 -19.11
CA ALA A 226 -5.37 20.98 -18.59
C ALA A 226 -4.30 21.05 -19.70
N ALA A 227 -4.25 22.17 -20.43
CA ALA A 227 -3.40 22.36 -21.61
C ALA A 227 -1.91 22.10 -21.36
N ASN A 228 -1.42 22.28 -20.13
CA ASN A 228 -0.09 21.82 -19.72
C ASN A 228 -0.04 21.70 -18.18
N VAL A 229 0.75 20.78 -17.65
CA VAL A 229 1.06 20.73 -16.22
C VAL A 229 2.57 20.69 -16.05
N ARG A 230 3.12 21.63 -15.29
CA ARG A 230 4.55 21.74 -15.04
C ARG A 230 4.82 21.92 -13.55
N PRO A 231 5.89 21.30 -13.02
CA PRO A 231 6.40 21.64 -11.70
C PRO A 231 7.10 23.00 -11.77
N ASP A 232 6.80 23.89 -10.84
CA ASP A 232 7.45 25.19 -10.70
C ASP A 232 8.20 25.28 -9.36
N ILE A 233 9.30 26.03 -9.35
CA ILE A 233 10.13 26.25 -8.17
C ILE A 233 10.16 27.75 -7.91
N THR A 234 9.78 28.14 -6.68
CA THR A 234 9.81 29.55 -6.29
C THR A 234 11.22 30.12 -6.46
N LYS A 235 11.30 31.36 -6.95
CA LYS A 235 12.57 32.08 -7.17
C LYS A 235 13.22 32.60 -5.88
N ASP A 236 12.62 32.31 -4.73
CA ASP A 236 13.14 32.69 -3.43
C ASP A 236 14.44 31.92 -3.15
N LEU A 237 15.53 32.65 -2.94
CA LEU A 237 16.86 32.10 -2.71
C LEU A 237 17.03 31.53 -1.28
N VAL A 238 16.15 31.91 -0.34
CA VAL A 238 16.19 31.52 1.07
C VAL A 238 15.25 30.33 1.32
N GLU A 239 14.05 30.33 0.74
CA GLU A 239 13.09 29.21 0.83
C GLU A 239 12.59 28.74 -0.53
N ARG A 240 13.32 27.81 -1.15
CA ARG A 240 12.85 27.15 -2.37
C ARG A 240 11.67 26.25 -2.05
N ARG A 241 10.55 26.51 -2.70
CA ARG A 241 9.34 25.69 -2.63
C ARG A 241 9.01 25.14 -4.00
N SER A 242 8.62 23.88 -4.02
CA SER A 242 8.11 23.22 -5.22
C SER A 242 6.59 23.27 -5.20
N LEU A 243 5.99 23.62 -6.33
CA LEU A 243 4.54 23.62 -6.51
C LEU A 243 4.16 23.08 -7.89
N ILE A 244 2.91 22.67 -8.03
CA ILE A 244 2.32 22.29 -9.32
C ILE A 244 1.71 23.55 -9.94
N GLN A 245 1.95 23.77 -11.23
CA GLN A 245 1.23 24.73 -12.04
C GLN A 245 0.58 24.02 -13.22
N LEU A 246 -0.71 24.27 -13.40
CA LEU A 246 -1.47 23.81 -14.55
C LEU A 246 -1.85 25.03 -15.39
N THR A 247 -1.53 24.99 -16.68
CA THR A 247 -2.01 25.98 -17.63
C THR A 247 -3.36 25.52 -18.14
N GLU A 248 -4.41 26.27 -17.84
CA GLU A 248 -5.76 26.02 -18.34
C GLU A 248 -5.99 26.84 -19.61
N ARG A 249 -6.48 26.17 -20.67
CA ARG A 249 -6.88 26.83 -21.92
C ARG A 249 -8.38 27.04 -21.93
N PHE A 250 -8.80 28.29 -21.87
CA PHE A 250 -10.21 28.67 -21.97
C PHE A 250 -10.67 28.66 -23.42
N GLY A 251 -11.96 28.41 -23.66
CA GLY A 251 -12.56 28.42 -25.00
C GLY A 251 -12.42 29.76 -25.74
N SER A 252 -12.08 30.84 -25.04
CA SER A 252 -11.71 32.14 -25.61
C SER A 252 -10.31 32.20 -26.21
N GLY A 253 -9.53 31.11 -26.15
CA GLY A 253 -8.13 31.05 -26.60
C GLY A 253 -7.12 31.61 -25.60
N ARG A 254 -7.56 32.01 -24.39
CA ARG A 254 -6.70 32.50 -23.32
C ARG A 254 -6.14 31.34 -22.50
N ASP A 255 -4.83 31.32 -22.33
CA ASP A 255 -4.14 30.42 -21.40
C ASP A 255 -3.95 31.11 -20.03
N VAL A 256 -4.28 30.43 -18.93
CA VAL A 256 -4.13 30.93 -17.56
C VAL A 256 -3.37 29.91 -16.73
N ALA A 257 -2.29 30.35 -16.06
CA ALA A 257 -1.57 29.51 -15.11
C ALA A 257 -2.33 29.46 -13.78
N LEU A 258 -2.74 28.27 -13.39
CA LEU A 258 -3.42 27.97 -12.14
C LEU A 258 -2.49 27.20 -11.20
N PRO A 259 -2.33 27.65 -9.96
CA PRO A 259 -1.55 26.93 -8.98
C PRO A 259 -2.28 25.69 -8.47
N GLY A 260 -1.51 24.69 -8.01
CA GLY A 260 -1.99 23.38 -7.56
C GLY A 260 -3.15 23.42 -6.56
N TRP A 261 -3.15 24.37 -5.62
CA TRP A 261 -4.18 24.51 -4.58
C TRP A 261 -5.55 24.98 -5.09
N VAL A 262 -5.63 25.46 -6.34
CA VAL A 262 -6.90 25.83 -7.01
C VAL A 262 -7.45 24.66 -7.85
N LEU A 263 -6.63 23.64 -8.12
CA LEU A 263 -7.02 22.52 -8.97
C LEU A 263 -8.02 21.59 -8.29
N SER A 264 -8.84 20.92 -9.10
CA SER A 264 -9.79 19.93 -8.58
C SER A 264 -9.06 18.77 -7.90
N GLY A 265 -9.63 18.25 -6.83
CA GLY A 265 -9.03 17.13 -6.11
C GLY A 265 -8.88 15.86 -6.97
N GLY A 266 -9.81 15.63 -7.91
CA GLY A 266 -9.74 14.54 -8.87
C GLY A 266 -8.56 14.68 -9.85
N THR A 267 -8.29 15.90 -10.32
CA THR A 267 -7.14 16.20 -11.20
C THR A 267 -5.81 15.90 -10.49
N LEU A 268 -5.66 16.36 -9.25
CA LEU A 268 -4.46 16.13 -8.46
C LEU A 268 -4.23 14.64 -8.15
N ARG A 269 -5.30 13.89 -7.84
CA ARG A 269 -5.21 12.44 -7.64
C ARG A 269 -4.83 11.71 -8.91
N LEU A 270 -5.46 12.06 -10.04
CA LEU A 270 -5.16 11.45 -11.33
C LEU A 270 -3.70 11.69 -11.72
N LEU A 271 -3.20 12.92 -11.55
CA LEU A 271 -1.81 13.26 -11.80
C LEU A 271 -0.84 12.47 -10.90
N ALA A 272 -1.15 12.33 -9.60
CA ALA A 272 -0.34 11.54 -8.67
C ALA A 272 -0.29 10.05 -9.05
N LEU A 273 -1.44 9.47 -9.44
CA LEU A 273 -1.55 8.09 -9.87
C LEU A 273 -0.77 7.85 -11.17
N LEU A 274 -0.90 8.75 -12.15
CA LEU A 274 -0.14 8.70 -13.40
C LEU A 274 1.36 8.82 -13.15
N ALA A 275 1.79 9.73 -12.28
CA ALA A 275 3.21 9.84 -11.92
C ALA A 275 3.74 8.55 -11.28
N ALA A 276 2.98 7.91 -10.38
CA ALA A 276 3.37 6.64 -9.77
C ALA A 276 3.42 5.47 -10.79
N LEU A 277 2.50 5.45 -11.76
CA LEU A 277 2.36 4.37 -12.75
C LEU A 277 3.30 4.51 -13.95
N ARG A 278 3.67 5.74 -14.34
CA ARG A 278 4.46 6.00 -15.56
C ARG A 278 5.91 6.37 -15.31
N ASN A 279 6.25 6.93 -14.14
CA ASN A 279 7.64 7.29 -13.84
C ASN A 279 8.53 6.03 -13.87
N PRO A 280 9.56 5.95 -14.74
CA PRO A 280 10.45 4.78 -14.84
C PRO A 280 11.13 4.39 -13.53
N ALA A 281 11.42 5.38 -12.67
CA ALA A 281 11.95 5.17 -11.31
C ALA A 281 10.84 4.89 -10.28
N GLY A 282 9.66 4.46 -10.74
CA GLY A 282 8.50 4.19 -9.92
C GLY A 282 8.62 2.90 -9.10
N PRO A 283 7.64 2.64 -8.23
CA PRO A 283 7.69 1.53 -7.27
C PRO A 283 7.53 0.17 -7.95
N SER A 284 8.19 -0.85 -7.40
CA SER A 284 8.01 -2.25 -7.84
C SER A 284 6.65 -2.82 -7.42
N VAL A 285 6.15 -2.40 -6.26
CA VAL A 285 4.81 -2.73 -5.75
C VAL A 285 4.12 -1.44 -5.30
N LEU A 286 2.96 -1.18 -5.87
CA LEU A 286 2.11 -0.03 -5.60
C LEU A 286 0.86 -0.49 -4.84
N PHE A 287 0.69 0.03 -3.63
CA PHE A 287 -0.49 -0.16 -2.81
C PHE A 287 -1.37 1.09 -2.90
N ILE A 288 -2.66 0.95 -3.22
CA ILE A 288 -3.58 2.09 -3.36
C ILE A 288 -4.81 1.86 -2.49
N GLU A 289 -5.04 2.74 -1.53
CA GLU A 289 -6.29 2.73 -0.76
C GLU A 289 -7.40 3.47 -1.49
N GLU A 290 -8.58 2.84 -1.57
CA GLU A 290 -9.80 3.40 -2.14
C GLU A 290 -9.57 4.10 -3.49
N LEU A 291 -9.13 3.33 -4.49
CA LEU A 291 -8.72 3.87 -5.80
C LEU A 291 -9.76 4.83 -6.41
N GLU A 292 -11.05 4.55 -6.23
CA GLU A 292 -12.14 5.38 -6.74
C GLU A 292 -12.32 6.73 -6.04
N ASN A 293 -11.69 6.96 -4.88
CA ASN A 293 -12.04 8.07 -4.00
C ASN A 293 -11.76 9.43 -4.67
N GLY A 294 -12.83 10.17 -4.95
CA GLY A 294 -12.81 11.46 -5.62
C GLY A 294 -12.36 11.42 -7.08
N LEU A 295 -12.47 10.27 -7.74
CA LEU A 295 -12.38 10.12 -9.18
C LEU A 295 -13.79 9.90 -9.76
N ASP A 296 -14.11 10.55 -10.88
CA ASP A 296 -15.35 10.26 -11.61
C ASP A 296 -15.24 8.93 -12.39
N PRO A 297 -16.36 8.32 -12.81
CA PRO A 297 -16.34 7.02 -13.50
C PRO A 297 -15.42 6.95 -14.73
N ARG A 298 -15.28 8.04 -15.50
CA ARG A 298 -14.38 8.05 -16.67
C ARG A 298 -12.92 7.97 -16.23
N ALA A 299 -12.55 8.75 -15.21
CA ALA A 299 -11.21 8.71 -14.63
C ALA A 299 -10.90 7.33 -14.01
N ILE A 300 -11.86 6.70 -13.32
CA ILE A 300 -11.68 5.33 -12.77
C ILE A 300 -11.38 4.34 -13.89
N GLY A 301 -12.19 4.33 -14.96
CA GLY A 301 -11.98 3.43 -16.09
C GLY A 301 -10.60 3.62 -16.73
N PHE A 302 -10.21 4.87 -16.94
CA PHE A 302 -8.90 5.22 -17.48
C PHE A 302 -7.74 4.75 -16.59
N VAL A 303 -7.78 5.03 -15.28
CA VAL A 303 -6.72 4.60 -14.36
C VAL A 303 -6.60 3.08 -14.29
N VAL A 304 -7.71 2.34 -14.40
CA VAL A 304 -7.65 0.86 -14.45
C VAL A 304 -6.89 0.38 -15.70
N GLU A 305 -7.05 1.03 -16.85
CA GLU A 305 -6.29 0.68 -18.06
C GLU A 305 -4.81 1.08 -17.95
N GLU A 306 -4.49 2.21 -17.29
CA GLU A 306 -3.11 2.59 -16.97
C GLU A 306 -2.44 1.57 -16.04
N ILE A 307 -3.16 1.11 -15.02
CA ILE A 307 -2.71 0.03 -14.13
C ILE A 307 -2.46 -1.24 -14.94
N ARG A 308 -3.39 -1.65 -15.80
CA ARG A 308 -3.24 -2.84 -16.65
C ARG A 308 -2.00 -2.77 -17.54
N SER A 309 -1.78 -1.61 -18.15
CA SER A 309 -0.61 -1.37 -19.00
C SER A 309 0.67 -1.51 -18.19
N ALA A 310 0.74 -0.86 -17.02
CA ALA A 310 1.90 -0.90 -16.13
C ALA A 310 2.21 -2.30 -15.57
N VAL A 311 1.19 -3.11 -15.25
CA VAL A 311 1.41 -4.48 -14.76
C VAL A 311 1.73 -5.46 -15.88
N THR A 312 1.23 -5.21 -17.10
CA THR A 312 1.49 -6.05 -18.29
C THR A 312 2.90 -5.85 -18.83
N ALA A 313 3.42 -4.62 -18.78
CA ALA A 313 4.83 -4.33 -19.05
C ALA A 313 5.79 -5.12 -18.14
N GLY A 314 5.31 -5.61 -16.99
CA GLY A 314 6.08 -6.40 -16.04
C GLY A 314 6.76 -5.55 -14.95
N ASP A 315 6.81 -4.24 -15.13
CA ASP A 315 7.52 -3.30 -14.26
C ASP A 315 6.85 -3.19 -12.88
N ARG A 316 5.51 -3.18 -12.84
CA ARG A 316 4.77 -2.86 -11.61
C ARG A 316 3.85 -3.97 -11.15
N GLN A 317 3.60 -4.02 -9.85
CA GLN A 317 2.55 -4.82 -9.24
C GLN A 317 1.62 -3.85 -8.54
N VAL A 318 0.31 -4.01 -8.70
CA VAL A 318 -0.67 -3.11 -8.10
C VAL A 318 -1.59 -3.90 -7.18
N ILE A 319 -1.67 -3.47 -5.94
CA ILE A 319 -2.57 -4.00 -4.91
C ILE A 319 -3.44 -2.84 -4.46
N LEU A 320 -4.76 -2.96 -4.55
CA LEU A 320 -5.67 -1.85 -4.24
C LEU A 320 -6.85 -2.29 -3.40
N THR A 321 -7.49 -1.34 -2.72
CA THR A 321 -8.80 -1.52 -2.11
C THR A 321 -9.86 -0.73 -2.87
N THR A 322 -11.08 -1.23 -2.88
CA THR A 322 -12.23 -0.57 -3.48
C THR A 322 -13.53 -0.97 -2.79
N HIS A 323 -14.50 -0.09 -2.86
CA HIS A 323 -15.91 -0.26 -2.55
C HIS A 323 -16.81 -0.12 -3.79
N SER A 324 -16.23 0.29 -4.92
CA SER A 324 -16.95 0.68 -6.13
C SER A 324 -17.33 -0.53 -7.00
N PRO A 325 -18.63 -0.83 -7.16
CA PRO A 325 -19.07 -1.83 -8.14
C PRO A 325 -18.62 -1.46 -9.56
N TYR A 326 -18.61 -0.17 -9.89
CA TYR A 326 -18.15 0.32 -11.19
C TYR A 326 -16.68 -0.05 -11.46
N LEU A 327 -15.81 0.06 -10.46
CA LEU A 327 -14.41 -0.34 -10.58
C LEU A 327 -14.31 -1.85 -10.77
N LEU A 328 -15.08 -2.64 -10.01
CA LEU A 328 -15.11 -4.10 -10.15
C LEU A 328 -15.54 -4.55 -11.56
N ASP A 329 -16.45 -3.84 -12.21
CA ASP A 329 -16.85 -4.13 -13.60
C ASP A 329 -15.71 -3.96 -14.60
N LYS A 330 -14.66 -3.23 -14.23
CA LYS A 330 -13.42 -3.09 -15.02
C LYS A 330 -12.38 -4.16 -14.67
N LEU A 331 -12.69 -5.13 -13.81
CA LEU A 331 -11.75 -6.18 -13.40
C LEU A 331 -12.24 -7.56 -13.82
N SER A 332 -11.32 -8.53 -13.91
CA SER A 332 -11.67 -9.94 -13.98
C SER A 332 -11.85 -10.49 -12.56
N LEU A 333 -12.62 -11.56 -12.39
CA LEU A 333 -12.74 -12.23 -11.09
C LEU A 333 -11.39 -12.68 -10.52
N GLY A 334 -10.41 -13.01 -11.38
CA GLY A 334 -9.06 -13.39 -10.95
C GLY A 334 -8.29 -12.24 -10.28
N HIS A 335 -8.67 -10.98 -10.51
CA HIS A 335 -8.08 -9.84 -9.83
C HIS A 335 -8.70 -9.59 -8.44
N ILE A 336 -9.86 -10.17 -8.14
CA ILE A 336 -10.66 -9.78 -6.99
C ILE A 336 -10.38 -10.70 -5.79
N VAL A 337 -10.24 -10.09 -4.61
CA VAL A 337 -10.28 -10.75 -3.31
C VAL A 337 -11.41 -10.12 -2.51
N THR A 338 -12.41 -10.92 -2.15
CA THR A 338 -13.51 -10.47 -1.30
C THR A 338 -13.09 -10.53 0.17
N VAL A 339 -13.49 -9.52 0.94
CA VAL A 339 -13.16 -9.39 2.35
C VAL A 339 -14.44 -9.21 3.15
N GLU A 340 -14.73 -10.18 4.00
CA GLU A 340 -15.92 -10.20 4.83
C GLU A 340 -15.56 -10.41 6.28
N ARG A 341 -16.41 -9.92 7.17
CA ARG A 341 -16.22 -10.06 8.60
C ARG A 341 -17.55 -10.50 9.23
N PRO A 342 -17.80 -11.81 9.35
CA PRO A 342 -19.03 -12.29 9.99
C PRO A 342 -19.02 -11.94 11.48
N ASP A 343 -20.15 -11.44 11.98
CA ASP A 343 -20.48 -11.24 13.41
C ASP A 343 -19.33 -10.77 14.31
N GLY A 344 -18.62 -9.72 13.91
CA GLY A 344 -17.52 -9.13 14.69
C GLY A 344 -16.25 -9.98 14.79
N GLY A 345 -16.22 -11.17 14.18
CA GLY A 345 -15.10 -12.10 14.15
C GLY A 345 -13.91 -11.64 13.29
N SER A 346 -13.01 -12.56 12.95
CA SER A 346 -11.86 -12.26 12.07
C SER A 346 -12.31 -12.07 10.62
N PRO A 347 -11.74 -11.11 9.88
CA PRO A 347 -11.85 -11.01 8.43
C PRO A 347 -11.53 -12.34 7.73
N ILE A 348 -12.34 -12.66 6.74
CA ILE A 348 -12.22 -13.80 5.84
C ILE A 348 -11.92 -13.26 4.45
N PHE A 349 -10.83 -13.74 3.87
CA PHE A 349 -10.35 -13.36 2.53
C PHE A 349 -10.62 -14.50 1.56
N ARG A 350 -11.32 -14.25 0.46
CA ARG A 350 -11.65 -15.29 -0.53
C ARG A 350 -11.43 -14.80 -1.95
N ARG A 351 -11.05 -15.72 -2.83
CA ARG A 351 -11.00 -15.46 -4.28
C ARG A 351 -12.27 -16.04 -4.90
N PRO A 352 -13.14 -15.21 -5.52
CA PRO A 352 -14.35 -15.69 -6.16
C PRO A 352 -14.12 -16.81 -7.19
N THR A 353 -12.94 -16.84 -7.80
CA THR A 353 -12.54 -17.88 -8.76
C THR A 353 -12.38 -19.27 -8.14
N GLU A 354 -12.26 -19.39 -6.82
CA GLU A 354 -12.17 -20.69 -6.15
C GLU A 354 -13.54 -21.40 -6.09
N GLU A 355 -14.63 -20.66 -6.29
CA GLU A 355 -16.01 -21.17 -6.27
C GLU A 355 -16.52 -21.40 -7.71
N GLU A 356 -16.89 -22.65 -8.04
CA GLU A 356 -17.38 -23.01 -9.38
C GLU A 356 -18.67 -22.25 -9.75
N GLU A 357 -19.59 -22.11 -8.80
CA GLU A 357 -20.84 -21.36 -8.98
C GLU A 357 -20.57 -19.91 -9.41
N LEU A 358 -19.65 -19.22 -8.73
CA LEU A 358 -19.29 -17.84 -9.07
C LEU A 358 -18.60 -17.73 -10.42
N ARG A 359 -17.79 -18.73 -10.81
CA ARG A 359 -17.20 -18.79 -12.16
C ARG A 359 -18.28 -18.90 -13.24
N GLN A 360 -19.34 -19.67 -13.00
CA GLN A 360 -20.47 -19.76 -13.93
C GLN A 360 -21.27 -18.45 -14.00
N TRP A 361 -21.56 -17.83 -12.86
CA TRP A 361 -22.28 -16.55 -12.84
C TRP A 361 -21.50 -15.42 -13.52
N ALA A 362 -20.16 -15.43 -13.43
CA ALA A 362 -19.29 -14.46 -14.09
C ALA A 362 -19.36 -14.50 -15.62
N THR A 363 -19.90 -15.56 -16.21
CA THR A 363 -20.15 -15.61 -17.66
C THR A 363 -21.36 -14.77 -18.07
N LYS A 364 -22.26 -14.47 -17.13
CA LYS A 364 -23.52 -13.74 -17.37
C LYS A 364 -23.56 -12.36 -16.74
N PHE A 365 -22.81 -12.15 -15.66
CA PHE A 365 -22.82 -10.92 -14.89
C PHE A 365 -21.42 -10.39 -14.67
N SER A 366 -21.28 -9.07 -14.72
CA SER A 366 -20.04 -8.39 -14.38
C SER A 366 -19.73 -8.51 -12.88
N PRO A 367 -18.45 -8.41 -12.45
CA PRO A 367 -18.12 -8.55 -11.05
C PRO A 367 -18.76 -7.51 -10.12
N GLY A 368 -18.96 -6.27 -10.58
CA GLY A 368 -19.71 -5.25 -9.86
C GLY A 368 -21.19 -5.58 -9.70
N SER A 369 -21.80 -6.20 -10.72
CA SER A 369 -23.16 -6.74 -10.62
C SER A 369 -23.24 -7.85 -9.56
N LEU A 370 -22.32 -8.82 -9.60
CA LEU A 370 -22.25 -9.89 -8.61
C LEU A 370 -22.04 -9.38 -7.18
N TYR A 371 -21.24 -8.32 -7.03
CA TYR A 371 -21.03 -7.66 -5.75
C TYR A 371 -22.32 -6.98 -5.26
N SER A 372 -22.98 -6.24 -6.14
CA SER A 372 -24.21 -5.49 -5.81
C SER A 372 -25.39 -6.41 -5.50
N MET A 373 -25.46 -7.59 -6.13
CA MET A 373 -26.43 -8.64 -5.84
C MET A 373 -26.12 -9.40 -4.54
N GLY A 374 -25.00 -9.11 -3.87
CA GLY A 374 -24.54 -9.83 -2.69
C GLY A 374 -24.05 -11.25 -2.97
N MET A 375 -23.86 -11.64 -4.24
CA MET A 375 -23.40 -12.98 -4.61
C MET A 375 -21.92 -13.20 -4.30
N LEU A 376 -21.12 -12.12 -4.28
CA LEU A 376 -19.72 -12.20 -3.84
C LEU A 376 -19.56 -12.35 -2.32
N ARG A 377 -20.67 -12.38 -1.55
CA ARG A 377 -20.65 -12.63 -0.11
C ARG A 377 -20.54 -14.12 0.22
N ALA A 378 -20.06 -14.45 1.41
CA ALA A 378 -20.13 -15.79 1.96
C ALA A 378 -21.60 -16.12 2.13
N LYS A 379 -22.05 -17.23 1.56
CA LYS A 379 -23.31 -17.82 2.00
C LYS A 379 -23.11 -18.15 3.47
N GLU A 380 -23.90 -17.55 4.35
CA GLU A 380 -23.99 -18.00 5.74
C GLU A 380 -24.20 -19.51 5.70
N ARG A 381 -23.27 -20.27 6.29
CA ARG A 381 -23.55 -21.67 6.58
C ARG A 381 -24.73 -21.63 7.54
N ARG A 382 -25.94 -21.86 7.01
CA ARG A 382 -27.10 -22.21 7.83
C ARG A 382 -26.65 -23.39 8.67
N VAL A 383 -26.37 -23.13 9.94
CA VAL A 383 -26.23 -24.15 10.96
C VAL A 383 -27.59 -24.84 10.97
N ARG A 384 -27.62 -26.07 10.43
CA ARG A 384 -28.79 -26.93 10.50
C ARG A 384 -28.86 -27.55 11.88
#